data_AF-A0A2T7P1W2-F1
#
_entry.id   AF-A0A2T7P1W2-F1
#
_cell.length_a   1.000
_cell.length_b   1.000
_cell.length_c   1.000
_cell.angle_alpha   90.00
_cell.angle_beta   90.00
_cell.angle_gamma   90.00
#
_symmetry.space_group_name_H-M   'P 1'
#
loop_
_entity.id
_entity.type
_entity.pdbx_description
1 polymer ?
#
loop_
_entity_poly.entity_id
_entity_poly.type
_entity_poly.pdbx_seq_one_letter_code
_entity_poly.pdbx_strand_id
1 'polypeptide(L)'
;MEATPRPATRLFVVVVFLSSANLVLSSSDEKSAFRVHPFFDEPTILEVTCSGEVLDADATLLTMALYRVDNSSHIIATVNPLKNECSTTDVFSACVISWPDSRRTQLKTLVQGVTHSTLIGYGCDVTSVRSGERAVTSAWRIDVRGAVTPPDTYKQTTTTTTTTTTVDLPKWSEGTVSVTPRHCDVPSVTYHAAHPSSAIL
;
A
#
# COMPACT_ATOMS: atom_id res chain seq x y z
N MET A 1 -17.01 -60.32 63.29
CA MET A 1 -16.73 -58.86 63.33
C MET A 1 -15.51 -58.64 62.45
N GLU A 2 -15.74 -58.36 61.17
CA GLU A 2 -14.70 -58.30 60.14
C GLU A 2 -14.36 -56.83 59.89
N ALA A 3 -13.08 -56.49 60.01
CA ALA A 3 -12.58 -55.12 60.00
C ALA A 3 -12.39 -54.61 58.56
N THR A 4 -13.01 -53.47 58.25
CA THR A 4 -12.92 -52.76 56.97
C THR A 4 -11.56 -52.05 56.83
N PRO A 5 -10.81 -52.20 55.72
CA PRO A 5 -9.55 -51.48 55.51
C PRO A 5 -9.79 -50.04 55.02
N ARG A 6 -9.01 -49.09 55.54
CA ARG A 6 -9.01 -47.68 55.10
C ARG A 6 -8.26 -47.53 53.76
N PRO A 7 -8.73 -46.69 52.83
CA PRO A 7 -8.01 -46.43 51.58
C PRO A 7 -6.78 -45.56 51.84
N ALA A 8 -5.65 -45.98 51.28
CA ALA A 8 -4.40 -45.23 51.27
C ALA A 8 -4.46 -44.08 50.25
N THR A 9 -4.34 -42.84 50.72
CA THR A 9 -4.23 -41.64 49.88
C THR A 9 -2.90 -41.65 49.13
N ARG A 10 -2.94 -41.85 47.81
CA ARG A 10 -1.75 -41.75 46.95
C ARG A 10 -1.54 -40.30 46.52
N LEU A 11 -0.39 -39.74 46.88
CA LEU A 11 0.07 -38.43 46.42
C LEU A 11 0.58 -38.57 44.98
N PHE A 12 -0.08 -37.93 44.02
CA PHE A 12 0.41 -37.87 42.63
C PHE A 12 1.28 -36.62 42.47
N VAL A 13 2.59 -36.81 42.34
CA VAL A 13 3.52 -35.75 41.93
C VAL A 13 3.41 -35.60 40.42
N VAL A 14 2.77 -34.54 39.94
CA VAL A 14 2.76 -34.19 38.51
C VAL A 14 4.06 -33.46 38.22
N VAL A 15 5.04 -34.18 37.65
CA VAL A 15 6.26 -33.58 37.12
C VAL A 15 5.90 -32.91 35.79
N VAL A 16 5.72 -31.59 35.81
CA VAL A 16 5.55 -30.80 34.59
C VAL A 16 6.92 -30.70 33.92
N PHE A 17 7.15 -31.54 32.91
CA PHE A 17 8.27 -31.36 32.00
C PHE A 17 7.98 -30.11 31.17
N LEU A 18 8.61 -28.99 31.54
CA LEU A 18 8.76 -27.82 30.69
C LEU A 18 9.65 -28.23 29.51
N SER A 19 9.06 -28.86 28.48
CA SER A 19 9.75 -28.98 27.20
C SER A 19 9.94 -27.56 26.70
N SER A 20 11.19 -27.10 26.62
CA SER A 20 11.55 -25.96 25.80
C SER A 20 11.09 -26.28 24.38
N ALA A 21 9.91 -25.78 24.02
CA ALA A 21 9.49 -25.75 22.63
C ALA A 21 10.54 -24.87 21.93
N ASN A 22 11.52 -25.50 21.31
CA ASN A 22 12.26 -24.86 20.24
C ASN A 22 11.18 -24.50 19.22
N LEU A 23 10.84 -23.22 19.13
CA LEU A 23 10.07 -22.67 18.03
C LEU A 23 10.90 -22.92 16.78
N VAL A 24 10.68 -24.07 16.16
CA VAL A 24 11.09 -24.32 14.79
C VAL A 24 10.22 -23.40 13.96
N LEU A 25 10.76 -22.24 13.58
CA LEU A 25 10.20 -21.49 12.46
C LEU A 25 10.37 -22.39 11.23
N SER A 26 9.31 -23.12 10.92
CA SER A 26 9.13 -23.79 9.65
C SER A 26 9.14 -22.73 8.56
N SER A 27 10.29 -22.49 7.94
CA SER A 27 10.33 -21.89 6.61
C SER A 27 9.97 -22.98 5.60
N SER A 28 8.69 -23.38 5.58
CA SER A 28 8.13 -23.96 4.37
C SER A 28 8.27 -22.89 3.29
N ASP A 29 8.61 -23.30 2.07
CA ASP A 29 8.51 -22.48 0.87
C ASP A 29 7.02 -22.16 0.64
N GLU A 30 6.49 -21.28 1.49
CA GLU A 30 5.10 -20.91 1.54
C GLU A 30 4.92 -19.83 0.49
N LYS A 31 4.21 -20.17 -0.59
CA LYS A 31 3.84 -19.20 -1.62
C LYS A 31 3.22 -17.98 -0.94
N SER A 32 3.88 -16.83 -1.07
CA SER A 32 3.39 -15.57 -0.54
C SER A 32 2.30 -15.01 -1.44
N ALA A 33 1.22 -14.50 -0.84
CA ALA A 33 0.19 -13.77 -1.56
C ALA A 33 0.67 -12.38 -2.00
N PHE A 34 1.79 -11.90 -1.47
CA PHE A 34 2.29 -10.56 -1.72
C PHE A 34 3.32 -10.47 -2.83
N ARG A 35 3.21 -9.40 -3.61
CA ARG A 35 4.26 -8.88 -4.49
C ARG A 35 4.44 -7.39 -4.21
N VAL A 36 5.69 -6.94 -4.14
CA VAL A 36 6.03 -5.53 -3.93
C VAL A 36 7.05 -5.13 -4.98
N HIS A 37 6.79 -4.03 -5.68
CA HIS A 37 7.72 -3.48 -6.65
C HIS A 37 7.55 -1.96 -6.77
N PRO A 38 8.56 -1.23 -7.28
CA PRO A 38 8.41 0.16 -7.69
C PRO A 38 7.27 0.31 -8.71
N PHE A 39 6.52 1.40 -8.61
CA PHE A 39 5.46 1.72 -9.54
C PHE A 39 6.04 2.54 -10.70
N PHE A 40 5.96 2.02 -11.94
CA PHE A 40 6.56 2.65 -13.13
C PHE A 40 8.03 3.07 -12.95
N ASP A 41 8.84 2.22 -12.30
CA ASP A 41 10.25 2.47 -12.02
C ASP A 41 10.52 3.69 -11.11
N GLU A 42 9.50 4.23 -10.43
CA GLU A 42 9.66 5.28 -9.42
C GLU A 42 9.96 4.66 -8.05
N PRO A 43 11.20 4.74 -7.53
CA PRO A 43 11.61 4.04 -6.31
C PRO A 43 10.95 4.59 -5.03
N THR A 44 10.37 5.79 -5.09
CA THR A 44 9.68 6.42 -3.97
C THR A 44 8.21 6.02 -3.83
N ILE A 45 7.67 5.31 -4.84
CA ILE A 45 6.30 4.82 -4.88
C ILE A 45 6.32 3.31 -5.08
N LEU A 46 5.84 2.57 -4.09
CA LEU A 46 5.78 1.11 -4.14
C LEU A 46 4.35 0.66 -4.43
N GLU A 47 4.18 -0.26 -5.38
CA GLU A 47 2.93 -1.00 -5.56
C GLU A 47 2.99 -2.26 -4.69
N VAL A 48 2.04 -2.39 -3.77
CA VAL A 48 1.81 -3.59 -2.97
C VAL A 48 0.63 -4.32 -3.56
N THR A 49 0.87 -5.54 -4.04
CA THR A 49 -0.15 -6.41 -4.61
C THR A 49 -0.39 -7.59 -3.67
N CYS A 50 -1.65 -7.83 -3.31
CA CYS A 50 -2.10 -9.13 -2.81
C CYS A 50 -2.81 -9.91 -3.93
N SER A 51 -2.44 -11.18 -4.12
CA SER A 51 -2.92 -12.01 -5.22
C SER A 51 -3.48 -13.35 -4.78
N GLY A 52 -4.52 -13.80 -5.49
CA GLY A 52 -5.03 -15.17 -5.40
C GLY A 52 -4.14 -16.25 -6.02
N GLU A 53 -2.95 -15.93 -6.54
CA GLU A 53 -2.05 -16.89 -7.20
C GLU A 53 -1.64 -18.08 -6.30
N VAL A 54 -1.66 -17.83 -4.99
CA VAL A 54 -1.42 -18.79 -3.91
C VAL A 54 -2.47 -19.88 -3.80
N LEU A 55 -3.65 -19.68 -4.37
CA LEU A 55 -4.71 -20.67 -4.38
C LEU A 55 -4.32 -21.85 -5.29
N ASP A 56 -4.69 -23.04 -4.85
CA ASP A 56 -4.60 -24.23 -5.67
C ASP A 56 -5.52 -24.15 -6.90
N ALA A 57 -5.23 -24.96 -7.91
CA ALA A 57 -5.92 -24.91 -9.20
C ALA A 57 -7.42 -25.24 -9.10
N ASP A 58 -7.84 -25.99 -8.08
CA ASP A 58 -9.21 -26.41 -7.83
C ASP A 58 -9.93 -25.56 -6.76
N ALA A 59 -9.24 -24.57 -6.19
CA ALA A 59 -9.81 -23.67 -5.20
C ALA A 59 -10.50 -22.46 -5.86
N THR A 60 -11.68 -22.12 -5.35
CA THR A 60 -12.45 -20.94 -5.78
C THR A 60 -12.29 -19.82 -4.76
N LEU A 61 -11.97 -18.61 -5.21
CA LEU A 61 -11.87 -17.44 -4.34
C LEU A 61 -13.27 -16.93 -3.97
N LEU A 62 -13.53 -16.79 -2.67
CA LEU A 62 -14.79 -16.23 -2.16
C LEU A 62 -14.65 -14.73 -1.88
N THR A 63 -13.61 -14.37 -1.14
CA THR A 63 -13.30 -12.98 -0.80
C THR A 63 -11.82 -12.83 -0.53
N MET A 64 -11.30 -11.63 -0.80
CA MET A 64 -9.95 -11.24 -0.43
C MET A 64 -9.96 -9.81 0.12
N ALA A 65 -9.13 -9.56 1.13
CA ALA A 65 -9.02 -8.27 1.79
C ALA A 65 -7.55 -7.86 1.94
N LEU A 66 -7.25 -6.61 1.62
CA LEU A 66 -5.97 -5.97 1.83
C LEU A 66 -6.13 -4.88 2.90
N TYR A 67 -5.27 -4.86 3.90
CA TYR A 67 -5.39 -3.95 5.04
C TYR A 67 -4.03 -3.54 5.62
N ARG A 68 -4.05 -2.48 6.43
CA ARG A 68 -2.91 -1.98 7.20
C ARG A 68 -2.76 -2.78 8.50
N VAL A 69 -1.57 -3.24 8.84
CA VAL A 69 -1.36 -4.07 10.06
C VAL A 69 -1.39 -3.25 11.34
N ASP A 70 -0.90 -2.01 11.31
CA ASP A 70 -0.95 -1.06 12.43
C ASP A 70 -2.38 -0.70 12.83
N ASN A 71 -3.33 -0.85 11.91
CA ASN A 71 -4.75 -0.76 12.17
C ASN A 71 -5.51 -1.77 11.31
N SER A 72 -5.67 -3.01 11.78
CA SER A 72 -6.33 -4.06 11.02
C SER A 72 -7.81 -3.77 10.70
N SER A 73 -8.45 -2.82 11.39
CA SER A 73 -9.79 -2.35 11.03
C SER A 73 -9.77 -1.40 9.82
N HIS A 74 -8.60 -0.86 9.48
CA HIS A 74 -8.36 -0.05 8.29
C HIS A 74 -8.12 -0.95 7.08
N ILE A 75 -9.23 -1.41 6.54
CA ILE A 75 -9.29 -2.06 5.23
C ILE A 75 -8.85 -1.04 4.18
N ILE A 76 -8.02 -1.48 3.23
CA ILE A 76 -7.60 -0.70 2.06
C ILE A 76 -8.50 -1.04 0.87
N ALA A 77 -8.65 -2.33 0.62
CA ALA A 77 -9.50 -2.85 -0.44
C ALA A 77 -10.04 -4.23 -0.10
N THR A 78 -11.22 -4.55 -0.66
CA THR A 78 -11.80 -5.88 -0.64
C THR A 78 -12.33 -6.23 -2.01
N VAL A 79 -12.35 -7.53 -2.31
CA VAL A 79 -12.94 -8.06 -3.54
C VAL A 79 -13.79 -9.27 -3.22
N ASN A 80 -14.97 -9.31 -3.81
CA ASN A 80 -15.86 -10.47 -3.85
C ASN A 80 -16.09 -10.84 -5.32
N PRO A 81 -15.34 -11.82 -5.87
CA PRO A 81 -15.46 -12.20 -7.27
C PRO A 81 -16.86 -12.72 -7.61
N LEU A 82 -17.52 -13.45 -6.69
CA LEU A 82 -18.85 -14.02 -6.92
C LEU A 82 -19.94 -12.95 -7.15
N LYS A 83 -19.81 -11.81 -6.46
CA LYS A 83 -20.70 -10.65 -6.65
C LYS A 83 -20.19 -9.66 -7.68
N ASN A 84 -19.01 -9.91 -8.25
CA ASN A 84 -18.28 -8.94 -9.07
C ASN A 84 -18.11 -7.57 -8.38
N GLU A 85 -17.82 -7.60 -7.08
CA GLU A 85 -17.75 -6.42 -6.23
C GLU A 85 -16.30 -6.12 -5.84
N CYS A 86 -15.87 -4.88 -6.01
CA CYS A 86 -14.62 -4.34 -5.51
C CYS A 86 -14.96 -3.10 -4.67
N SER A 87 -14.45 -3.06 -3.45
CA SER A 87 -14.61 -1.91 -2.56
C SER A 87 -13.24 -1.41 -2.12
N THR A 88 -13.03 -0.10 -2.23
CA THR A 88 -11.76 0.59 -1.95
C THR A 88 -12.02 1.74 -1.00
N THR A 89 -11.18 1.88 0.02
CA THR A 89 -11.39 2.85 1.12
C THR A 89 -10.23 3.83 1.29
N ASP A 90 -9.08 3.58 0.65
CA ASP A 90 -7.88 4.44 0.72
C ASP A 90 -7.46 4.96 -0.68
N VAL A 91 -6.73 6.08 -0.70
CA VAL A 91 -6.60 7.03 -1.82
C VAL A 91 -5.90 6.45 -3.07
N PHE A 92 -5.21 5.32 -2.96
CA PHE A 92 -4.62 4.64 -4.12
C PHE A 92 -4.76 3.14 -3.97
N SER A 93 -5.95 2.64 -4.27
CA SER A 93 -6.22 1.19 -4.25
C SER A 93 -7.10 0.77 -5.42
N ALA A 94 -6.93 -0.48 -5.86
CA ALA A 94 -7.64 -1.03 -7.00
C ALA A 94 -7.78 -2.56 -6.89
N CYS A 95 -8.77 -3.12 -7.59
CA CYS A 95 -8.93 -4.56 -7.76
C CYS A 95 -8.80 -4.95 -9.23
N VAL A 96 -8.22 -6.12 -9.48
CA VAL A 96 -8.35 -6.86 -10.75
C VAL A 96 -9.18 -8.08 -10.45
N ILE A 97 -10.39 -8.18 -10.99
CA ILE A 97 -11.29 -9.33 -10.79
C ILE A 97 -11.20 -10.22 -12.02
N SER A 98 -10.89 -11.50 -11.83
CA SER A 98 -10.90 -12.48 -12.91
C SER A 98 -11.89 -13.61 -12.62
N TRP A 99 -12.98 -13.60 -13.38
CA TRP A 99 -14.01 -14.65 -13.38
C TRP A 99 -13.55 -16.02 -13.89
N PRO A 100 -12.79 -16.12 -15.00
CA PRO A 100 -12.39 -17.44 -15.51
C PRO A 100 -11.32 -18.11 -14.65
N ASP A 101 -10.57 -17.34 -13.86
CA ASP A 101 -9.49 -17.84 -13.03
C ASP A 101 -9.36 -16.98 -11.77
N SER A 102 -9.95 -17.47 -10.66
CA SER A 102 -9.89 -16.82 -9.35
C SER A 102 -8.45 -16.47 -8.92
N ARG A 103 -7.45 -17.22 -9.38
CA ARG A 103 -6.03 -17.03 -9.03
C ARG A 103 -5.44 -15.76 -9.64
N ARG A 104 -6.05 -15.22 -10.70
CA ARG A 104 -5.66 -13.95 -11.31
C ARG A 104 -6.30 -12.74 -10.64
N THR A 105 -7.15 -12.95 -9.64
CA THR A 105 -7.71 -11.85 -8.87
C THR A 105 -6.63 -11.20 -8.00
N GLN A 106 -6.59 -9.87 -7.98
CA GLN A 106 -5.59 -9.09 -7.27
C GLN A 106 -6.22 -7.89 -6.58
N LEU A 107 -5.67 -7.54 -5.42
CA LEU A 107 -5.85 -6.24 -4.77
C LEU A 107 -4.53 -5.50 -4.82
N LYS A 108 -4.57 -4.21 -5.13
CA LYS A 108 -3.39 -3.37 -5.28
C LYS A 108 -3.53 -2.11 -4.47
N THR A 109 -2.41 -1.61 -3.95
CA THR A 109 -2.33 -0.27 -3.39
C THR A 109 -0.98 0.37 -3.68
N LEU A 110 -0.97 1.70 -3.83
CA LEU A 110 0.27 2.46 -3.95
C LEU A 110 0.65 3.04 -2.59
N VAL A 111 1.92 2.87 -2.24
CA VAL A 111 2.51 3.38 -1.01
C VAL A 111 3.50 4.47 -1.38
N GLN A 112 3.21 5.70 -0.97
CA GLN A 112 4.04 6.87 -1.25
C GLN A 112 4.83 7.28 -0.01
N GLY A 113 5.96 7.95 -0.22
CA GLY A 113 6.74 8.56 0.87
C GLY A 113 7.36 7.55 1.84
N VAL A 114 7.52 6.28 1.42
CA VAL A 114 8.18 5.28 2.24
C VAL A 114 9.67 5.59 2.24
N THR A 115 10.21 5.94 3.40
CA THR A 115 11.64 6.11 3.59
C THR A 115 12.28 4.80 4.03
N HIS A 116 13.60 4.68 3.90
CA HIS A 116 14.33 3.51 4.38
C HIS A 116 14.17 3.29 5.92
N SER A 117 13.90 4.34 6.68
CA SER A 117 13.71 4.24 8.13
C SER A 117 12.34 3.73 8.55
N THR A 118 11.35 3.76 7.65
CA THR A 118 9.95 3.48 7.98
C THR A 118 9.53 2.12 7.44
N LEU A 119 9.04 1.26 8.33
CA LEU A 119 8.40 -0.01 7.97
C LEU A 119 6.88 0.18 8.05
N ILE A 120 6.19 -0.18 6.98
CA ILE A 120 4.73 -0.15 6.91
C ILE A 120 4.23 -1.57 6.71
N GLY A 121 3.50 -2.10 7.69
CA GLY A 121 2.97 -3.45 7.65
C GLY A 121 1.66 -3.53 6.86
N TYR A 122 1.57 -4.49 5.94
CA TYR A 122 0.38 -4.83 5.18
C TYR A 122 -0.05 -6.28 5.46
N GLY A 123 -1.35 -6.48 5.58
CA GLY A 123 -1.98 -7.79 5.77
C GLY A 123 -2.87 -8.13 4.60
N CYS A 124 -2.93 -9.42 4.26
CA CYS A 124 -3.85 -9.91 3.26
C CYS A 124 -4.51 -11.20 3.69
N ASP A 125 -5.83 -11.21 3.67
CA ASP A 125 -6.64 -12.38 3.97
C ASP A 125 -7.30 -12.87 2.68
N VAL A 126 -7.11 -14.14 2.35
CA VAL A 126 -7.69 -14.80 1.16
C VAL A 126 -8.58 -15.92 1.63
N THR A 127 -9.88 -15.79 1.41
CA THR A 127 -10.87 -16.82 1.75
C THR A 127 -11.26 -17.58 0.49
N SER A 128 -11.05 -18.89 0.49
CA SER A 128 -11.35 -19.77 -0.64
C SER A 128 -12.09 -21.02 -0.21
N VAL A 129 -12.63 -21.75 -1.18
CA VAL A 129 -13.31 -23.02 -0.96
C VAL A 129 -12.96 -24.00 -2.07
N ARG A 130 -12.76 -25.28 -1.73
CA ARG A 130 -12.68 -26.38 -2.69
C ARG A 130 -13.97 -27.17 -2.71
N SER A 131 -14.23 -27.88 -3.81
CA SER A 131 -15.42 -28.72 -3.93
C SER A 131 -15.46 -29.79 -2.83
N GLY A 132 -16.54 -29.82 -2.05
CA GLY A 132 -16.72 -30.77 -0.95
C GLY A 132 -15.98 -30.42 0.35
N GLU A 133 -15.25 -29.30 0.40
CA GLU A 133 -14.52 -28.84 1.58
C GLU A 133 -15.18 -27.61 2.22
N ARG A 134 -14.74 -27.29 3.44
CA ARG A 134 -15.13 -26.04 4.10
C ARG A 134 -14.30 -24.88 3.52
N ALA A 135 -14.86 -23.68 3.59
CA ALA A 135 -14.09 -22.48 3.28
C ALA A 135 -12.92 -22.33 4.26
N VAL A 136 -11.77 -21.93 3.73
CA VAL A 136 -10.54 -21.68 4.49
C VAL A 136 -10.08 -20.27 4.20
N THR A 137 -9.66 -19.56 5.25
CA THR A 137 -9.01 -18.26 5.15
C THR A 137 -7.54 -18.42 5.45
N SER A 138 -6.71 -18.05 4.50
CA SER A 138 -5.26 -17.95 4.66
C SER A 138 -4.89 -16.48 4.82
N ALA A 139 -3.94 -16.19 5.72
CA ALA A 139 -3.56 -14.83 6.06
C ALA A 139 -2.05 -14.65 5.91
N TRP A 140 -1.64 -13.61 5.19
CA TRP A 140 -0.24 -13.22 5.00
C TRP A 140 0.00 -11.83 5.54
N ARG A 141 1.25 -11.56 5.89
CA ARG A 141 1.72 -10.23 6.28
C ARG A 141 3.05 -9.92 5.61
N ILE A 142 3.27 -8.66 5.31
CA ILE A 142 4.54 -8.15 4.78
C ILE A 142 4.82 -6.78 5.36
N ASP A 143 6.09 -6.52 5.68
CA ASP A 143 6.55 -5.18 5.99
C ASP A 143 7.21 -4.57 4.75
N VAL A 144 6.72 -3.40 4.37
CA VAL A 144 7.18 -2.65 3.20
C VAL A 144 8.10 -1.53 3.67
N ARG A 145 9.22 -1.36 2.98
CA ARG A 145 10.22 -0.32 3.26
C ARG A 145 10.66 0.32 1.96
N GLY A 146 10.91 1.62 2.01
CA GLY A 146 11.46 2.37 0.88
C GLY A 146 12.91 1.96 0.59
N ALA A 147 13.34 2.13 -0.66
CA ALA A 147 14.73 1.97 -1.01
C ALA A 147 15.61 2.94 -0.20
N VAL A 148 16.85 2.53 0.10
CA VAL A 148 17.88 3.49 0.53
C VAL A 148 18.11 4.41 -0.65
N THR A 149 17.61 5.63 -0.60
CA THR A 149 18.09 6.69 -1.50
C THR A 149 19.56 6.91 -1.15
N PRO A 150 20.52 6.64 -2.06
CA PRO A 150 21.88 7.10 -1.86
C PRO A 150 21.85 8.63 -1.64
N PRO A 151 22.79 9.21 -0.88
CA PRO A 151 22.92 10.65 -0.82
C PRO A 151 23.35 11.18 -2.20
N ASP A 152 22.38 11.36 -3.10
CA ASP A 152 22.64 11.83 -4.45
C ASP A 152 22.43 13.34 -4.55
N THR A 153 23.58 13.96 -4.82
CA THR A 153 23.78 15.18 -5.59
C THR A 153 22.66 15.33 -6.63
N TYR A 154 21.70 16.21 -6.34
CA TYR A 154 20.72 16.64 -7.32
C TYR A 154 21.46 17.44 -8.40
N LYS A 155 21.93 16.80 -9.47
CA LYS A 155 22.20 17.50 -10.73
C LYS A 155 20.86 17.79 -11.38
N GLN A 156 20.27 18.88 -10.92
CA GLN A 156 19.13 19.56 -11.51
C GLN A 156 19.45 19.88 -12.97
N THR A 157 19.06 19.01 -13.90
CA THR A 157 19.07 19.36 -15.32
C THR A 157 17.77 20.09 -15.60
N THR A 158 17.76 21.39 -15.33
CA THR A 158 16.65 22.28 -15.72
C THR A 158 16.68 22.44 -17.23
N THR A 159 15.88 21.63 -17.94
CA THR A 159 15.59 21.87 -19.36
C THR A 159 14.61 23.03 -19.43
N THR A 160 15.13 24.24 -19.66
CA THR A 160 14.32 25.45 -19.91
C THR A 160 13.72 25.36 -21.31
N THR A 161 12.45 24.97 -21.42
CA THR A 161 11.70 25.08 -22.68
C THR A 161 11.23 26.54 -22.83
N THR A 162 11.95 27.34 -23.61
CA THR A 162 11.52 28.69 -23.97
C THR A 162 10.41 28.62 -25.01
N THR A 163 9.16 28.75 -24.58
CA THR A 163 8.02 28.94 -25.49
C THR A 163 7.88 30.43 -25.77
N THR A 164 8.32 30.87 -26.95
CA THR A 164 8.16 32.27 -27.39
C THR A 164 6.75 32.47 -27.96
N THR A 165 5.85 33.06 -27.19
CA THR A 165 4.53 33.48 -27.69
C THR A 165 4.60 34.98 -28.02
N THR A 166 4.65 35.33 -29.30
CA THR A 166 4.54 36.71 -29.78
C THR A 166 3.09 37.19 -29.65
N VAL A 167 2.85 38.16 -28.78
CA VAL A 167 1.59 38.91 -28.69
C VAL A 167 1.84 40.30 -29.29
N ASP A 168 1.22 40.59 -30.42
CA ASP A 168 1.23 41.92 -31.03
C ASP A 168 0.44 42.90 -30.15
N LEU A 169 1.11 43.91 -29.59
CA LEU A 169 0.50 45.01 -28.83
C LEU A 169 0.82 46.38 -29.49
N PRO A 170 -0.13 47.34 -29.46
CA PRO A 170 0.03 48.65 -30.09
C PRO A 170 1.07 49.56 -29.41
N LYS A 171 1.64 50.45 -30.23
CA LYS A 171 2.97 51.10 -30.15
C LYS A 171 3.23 52.12 -29.02
N TRP A 172 2.57 52.06 -27.85
CA TRP A 172 2.70 53.13 -26.84
C TRP A 172 2.75 52.68 -25.36
N SER A 173 3.32 51.53 -25.03
CA SER A 173 3.63 51.21 -23.62
C SER A 173 4.97 50.46 -23.47
N GLU A 174 5.98 51.16 -22.96
CA GLU A 174 7.15 50.51 -22.35
C GLU A 174 6.73 49.99 -20.97
N GLY A 175 6.59 48.67 -20.85
CA GLY A 175 6.34 47.99 -19.58
C GLY A 175 7.04 46.65 -19.58
N THR A 176 7.96 46.45 -18.63
CA THR A 176 8.61 45.16 -18.40
C THR A 176 7.66 44.24 -17.64
N VAL A 177 7.31 43.10 -18.25
CA VAL A 177 6.54 42.05 -17.58
C VAL A 177 7.52 41.11 -16.87
N SER A 178 7.56 41.18 -15.55
CA SER A 178 8.26 40.22 -14.70
C SER A 178 7.30 39.09 -14.30
N VAL A 179 7.49 37.91 -14.87
CA VAL A 179 6.78 36.69 -14.49
C VAL A 179 7.63 35.94 -13.46
N THR A 180 7.18 35.89 -12.21
CA THR A 180 7.82 35.07 -11.17
C THR A 180 7.15 33.69 -11.16
N PRO A 181 7.88 32.59 -11.38
CA PRO A 181 7.27 31.28 -11.35
C PRO A 181 6.96 30.90 -9.89
N ARG A 182 5.68 30.73 -9.57
CA ARG A 182 5.27 29.94 -8.39
C ARG A 182 4.79 28.58 -8.84
N HIS A 183 5.24 27.57 -8.10
CA HIS A 183 4.92 26.18 -8.31
C HIS A 183 3.39 25.98 -8.25
N CYS A 184 2.83 25.47 -9.34
CA CYS A 184 1.46 24.98 -9.50
C CYS A 184 0.34 25.90 -8.97
N ASP A 185 0.18 27.08 -9.55
CA ASP A 185 -1.12 27.76 -9.60
C ASP A 185 -1.27 28.49 -10.93
N VAL A 186 -2.49 28.50 -11.48
CA VAL A 186 -2.84 29.21 -12.73
C VAL A 186 -2.41 30.68 -12.61
N PRO A 187 -1.66 31.25 -13.57
CA PRO A 187 -1.11 32.60 -13.40
C PRO A 187 -2.22 33.64 -13.35
N SER A 188 -2.31 34.36 -12.23
CA SER A 188 -3.12 35.57 -12.10
C SER A 188 -2.27 36.78 -12.51
N VAL A 189 -2.76 37.53 -13.51
CA VAL A 189 -2.10 38.75 -14.00
C VAL A 189 -2.69 39.95 -13.24
N THR A 190 -1.87 40.62 -12.44
CA THR A 190 -2.25 41.86 -11.73
C THR A 190 -1.55 43.05 -12.37
N TYR A 191 -2.31 44.03 -12.84
CA TYR A 191 -1.78 45.27 -13.39
C TYR A 191 -1.62 46.31 -12.28
N HIS A 192 -0.41 46.85 -12.12
CA HIS A 192 -0.19 48.05 -11.30
C HIS A 192 -0.10 49.26 -12.21
N ALA A 193 -1.11 50.13 -12.17
CA ALA A 193 -1.03 51.45 -12.77
C ALA A 193 -0.19 52.36 -11.86
N ALA A 194 0.87 52.95 -12.40
CA ALA A 194 1.61 54.01 -11.72
C ALA A 194 0.79 55.32 -11.78
N HIS A 195 0.52 55.92 -10.62
CA HIS A 195 -0.02 57.28 -10.55
C HIS A 195 1.02 58.28 -11.10
N PRO A 196 0.66 59.15 -12.06
CA PRO A 196 1.53 60.26 -12.43
C PRO A 196 1.52 61.32 -11.34
N SER A 197 2.68 61.58 -10.74
CA SER A 197 2.93 62.76 -9.91
C SER A 197 3.02 64.01 -10.79
N SER A 198 2.30 65.05 -10.40
CA SER A 198 2.35 66.40 -10.96
C SER A 198 3.74 67.04 -10.83
N ALA A 199 4.19 67.73 -11.87
CA ALA A 199 5.14 68.84 -11.84
C ALA A 199 4.81 69.74 -13.05
N ILE A 200 4.12 70.87 -12.88
CA ILE A 200 4.66 72.22 -12.62
C ILE A 200 5.88 72.55 -13.49
N LEU A 201 5.61 73.28 -14.59
CA LEU A 201 6.29 74.51 -15.00
C LEU A 201 5.31 75.38 -15.78
#